data_AF-A0A2S7QXT0-F1
#
_entry.id   AF-A0A2S7QXT0-F1
#
_cell.length_a   1.000
_cell.length_b   1.000
_cell.length_c   1.000
_cell.angle_alpha   90.00
_cell.angle_beta   90.00
_cell.angle_gamma   90.00
#
_symmetry.space_group_name_H-M   'P 1'
#
loop_
_entity.id
_entity.type
_entity.pdbx_description
1 polymer ?
#
loop_
_entity_poly.entity_id
_entity_poly.type
_entity_poly.pdbx_seq_one_letter_code
_entity_poly.pdbx_strand_id
1 'polypeptide(L)'
;MASLHIHPPLLYTAGIIWPPVCIAVVAARFATRNAQRVKLGLDDWLMVPALLLVLGMAATILAGTAQHALGHSTPKPIPGTELTATSPQQTVTRKAYMAMVLLETAALAFIKLSCIFFYQRVFKAGSNRVVGMLMYIIVGLIIIWGLGYFFSFLFACQTHFDYF
;
A
#
# COMPACT_ATOMS: atom_id res chain seq x y z
N MET A 1 -13.45 -25.04 -7.51
CA MET A 1 -12.97 -23.66 -7.31
C MET A 1 -13.56 -23.18 -6.00
N ALA A 2 -12.76 -22.81 -5.01
CA ALA A 2 -13.28 -22.34 -3.73
C ALA A 2 -13.94 -20.97 -3.94
N SER A 3 -15.24 -20.88 -3.69
CA SER A 3 -16.00 -19.63 -3.74
C SER A 3 -15.56 -18.74 -2.58
N LEU A 4 -14.62 -17.83 -2.83
CA LEU A 4 -14.15 -16.88 -1.82
C LEU A 4 -15.24 -15.84 -1.55
N HIS A 5 -16.12 -16.14 -0.59
CA HIS A 5 -17.12 -15.19 -0.10
C HIS A 5 -16.46 -14.18 0.84
N ILE A 6 -16.06 -13.03 0.29
CA ILE A 6 -15.57 -11.90 1.07
C ILE A 6 -16.78 -11.22 1.72
N HIS A 7 -17.01 -11.49 3.01
CA HIS A 7 -18.10 -10.85 3.73
C HIS A 7 -17.78 -9.35 3.98
N PRO A 8 -18.74 -8.43 3.74
CA PRO A 8 -18.59 -7.00 4.02
C PRO A 8 -18.02 -6.65 5.41
N PRO A 9 -18.41 -7.35 6.51
CA PRO A 9 -17.87 -7.05 7.84
C PRO A 9 -16.34 -7.21 7.93
N LEU A 10 -15.69 -8.09 7.16
CA LEU A 10 -14.23 -8.20 7.19
C LEU A 10 -13.54 -6.95 6.63
N LEU A 11 -14.13 -6.32 5.63
CA LEU A 11 -13.58 -5.10 5.03
C LEU A 11 -13.75 -3.92 5.98
N TYR A 12 -14.89 -3.84 6.68
CA TYR A 12 -15.11 -2.83 7.72
C TYR A 12 -14.15 -2.99 8.89
N THR A 13 -13.94 -4.21 9.39
CA THR A 13 -13.00 -4.42 10.50
C THR A 13 -11.57 -4.07 10.10
N ALA A 14 -11.13 -4.46 8.90
CA ALA A 14 -9.80 -4.11 8.40
C ALA A 14 -9.60 -2.60 8.23
N GLY A 15 -10.59 -1.90 7.64
CA GLY A 15 -10.54 -0.46 7.41
C GLY A 15 -10.61 0.40 8.68
N ILE A 16 -11.09 -0.15 9.80
CA ILE A 16 -11.25 0.59 11.07
C ILE A 16 -10.12 0.25 12.07
N ILE A 17 -9.73 -1.02 12.18
CA ILE A 17 -8.81 -1.48 13.24
C ILE A 17 -7.35 -1.18 12.88
N TRP A 18 -6.94 -1.44 11.64
CA TRP A 18 -5.53 -1.31 11.25
C TRP A 18 -5.01 0.14 11.20
N PRO A 19 -5.77 1.15 10.74
CA PRO A 19 -5.24 2.51 10.66
C PRO A 19 -4.84 3.11 12.01
N PRO A 20 -5.65 3.01 13.10
CA PRO A 20 -5.23 3.43 14.44
C PRO A 20 -3.98 2.69 14.93
N VAL A 21 -3.87 1.39 14.66
CA VAL A 21 -2.69 0.59 15.02
C VAL A 21 -1.45 1.10 14.28
N CYS A 22 -1.55 1.36 12.98
CA CYS A 22 -0.44 1.94 12.20
C CYS A 22 -0.03 3.33 12.73
N ILE A 23 -0.99 4.20 13.05
CA ILE A 23 -0.72 5.51 13.64
C ILE A 23 0.00 5.35 14.99
N ALA A 24 -0.50 4.46 15.86
CA ALA A 24 0.11 4.20 17.17
C ALA A 24 1.55 3.68 17.03
N VAL A 25 1.82 2.76 16.10
CA VAL A 25 3.16 2.21 15.85
C VAL A 25 4.11 3.30 15.33
N VAL A 26 3.67 4.14 14.41
CA VAL A 26 4.48 5.26 13.90
C VAL A 26 4.75 6.28 15.01
N ALA A 27 3.74 6.64 15.80
CA ALA A 27 3.90 7.53 16.95
C ALA A 27 4.86 6.95 18.00
N ALA A 28 4.74 5.65 18.32
CA ALA A 28 5.65 4.95 19.22
C ALA A 28 7.10 4.97 18.70
N ARG A 29 7.29 4.84 17.37
CA ARG A 29 8.61 5.00 16.75
C ARG A 29 9.19 6.40 17.00
N PHE A 30 8.43 7.47 16.76
CA PHE A 30 8.90 8.83 17.06
C PHE A 30 9.14 9.06 18.56
N ALA A 31 8.28 8.52 19.43
CA ALA A 31 8.43 8.64 20.88
C ALA A 31 9.69 7.93 21.39
N THR A 32 9.96 6.71 20.94
CA THR A 32 11.18 5.96 21.29
C THR A 32 12.44 6.66 20.79
N ARG A 33 12.40 7.26 19.58
CA ARG A 33 13.50 8.09 19.07
C ARG A 33 13.77 9.32 19.92
N ASN A 34 12.71 10.02 20.32
CA ASN A 34 12.82 11.19 21.19
C ASN A 34 13.37 10.79 22.57
N ALA A 35 12.91 9.67 23.13
CA ALA A 35 13.40 9.13 24.40
C ALA A 35 14.88 8.73 24.34
N GLN A 36 15.33 8.15 23.22
CA GLN A 36 16.74 7.80 23.00
C GLN A 36 17.63 9.01 22.65
N ARG A 37 17.07 10.21 22.48
CA ARG A 37 17.76 11.44 22.02
C ARG A 37 18.55 11.25 20.72
N VAL A 38 18.08 10.34 19.86
CA VAL A 38 18.71 10.02 18.59
C VAL A 38 18.14 10.95 17.52
N LYS A 39 19.00 11.61 16.73
CA LYS A 39 18.57 12.50 15.63
C LYS A 39 17.59 11.78 14.71
N LEU A 40 16.49 12.42 14.34
CA LEU A 40 15.55 11.90 13.35
C LEU A 40 16.29 11.66 12.04
N GLY A 41 16.25 10.42 11.55
CA GLY A 41 16.91 10.05 10.31
C GLY A 41 15.98 10.15 9.11
N LEU A 42 16.54 9.97 7.91
CA LEU A 42 15.74 9.72 6.71
C LEU A 42 14.78 8.54 6.90
N ASP A 43 15.15 7.54 7.71
CA ASP A 43 14.28 6.40 8.03
C ASP A 43 12.94 6.81 8.63
N ASP A 44 12.92 7.78 9.54
CA ASP A 44 11.70 8.24 10.21
C ASP A 44 10.86 9.14 9.28
N TRP A 45 11.51 9.93 8.42
CA TRP A 45 10.82 10.78 7.44
C TRP A 45 10.13 9.97 6.34
N LEU A 46 10.69 8.82 5.92
CA LEU A 46 10.05 7.94 4.94
C LEU A 46 8.82 7.20 5.50
N MET A 47 8.68 7.10 6.83
CA MET A 47 7.50 6.47 7.46
C MET A 47 6.26 7.36 7.42
N VAL A 48 6.42 8.69 7.39
CA VAL A 48 5.29 9.63 7.31
C VAL A 48 4.49 9.49 6.00
N PRO A 49 5.11 9.55 4.80
CA PRO A 49 4.36 9.35 3.56
C PRO A 49 3.83 7.91 3.45
N ALA A 50 4.56 6.90 3.97
CA ALA A 50 4.05 5.53 4.02
C ALA A 50 2.75 5.42 4.83
N LEU A 51 2.70 6.08 6.00
CA LEU A 51 1.49 6.12 6.82
C LEU A 51 0.33 6.79 6.07
N LEU A 52 0.56 7.93 5.42
CA LEU A 52 -0.47 8.62 4.65
C LEU A 52 -1.04 7.74 3.52
N LEU A 53 -0.19 6.99 2.83
CA LEU A 53 -0.62 6.06 1.78
C LEU A 53 -1.46 4.91 2.35
N VAL A 54 -1.10 4.38 3.53
CA VAL A 54 -1.87 3.35 4.23
C VAL A 54 -3.23 3.88 4.69
N LEU A 55 -3.31 5.13 5.17
CA LEU A 55 -4.58 5.79 5.47
C LEU A 55 -5.43 5.97 4.21
N GLY A 56 -4.80 6.31 3.09
CA GLY A 56 -5.45 6.35 1.78
C GLY A 56 -6.07 5.01 1.39
N MET A 57 -5.36 3.90 1.59
CA MET A 57 -5.89 2.55 1.34
C MET A 57 -7.07 2.21 2.26
N ALA A 58 -7.00 2.59 3.53
CA ALA A 58 -8.12 2.39 4.45
C ALA A 58 -9.36 3.19 4.02
N ALA A 59 -9.16 4.43 3.57
CA ALA A 59 -10.24 5.27 3.06
C ALA A 59 -10.87 4.70 1.78
N THR A 60 -10.09 4.15 0.85
CA THR A 60 -10.63 3.53 -0.37
C THR A 60 -11.42 2.25 -0.07
N ILE A 61 -10.98 1.45 0.91
CA ILE A 61 -11.73 0.28 1.37
C ILE A 61 -13.07 0.71 1.97
N LEU A 62 -13.08 1.68 2.88
CA LEU A 62 -14.30 2.16 3.54
C LEU A 62 -15.28 2.83 2.55
N ALA A 63 -14.76 3.60 1.59
CA ALA A 63 -15.59 4.21 0.54
C ALA A 63 -16.20 3.14 -0.38
N GLY A 64 -15.42 2.12 -0.76
CA GLY A 64 -15.89 1.04 -1.63
C GLY A 64 -16.88 0.09 -0.94
N THR A 65 -16.77 -0.12 0.38
CA THR A 65 -17.78 -0.88 1.15
C THR A 65 -19.05 -0.07 1.35
N ALA A 66 -18.96 1.24 1.58
CA ALA A 66 -20.12 2.12 1.74
C ALA A 66 -20.96 2.22 0.45
N GLN A 67 -20.33 2.11 -0.73
CA GLN A 67 -21.00 2.10 -2.03
C GLN A 67 -21.56 0.73 -2.44
N HIS A 68 -21.55 -0.26 -1.53
CA HIS A 68 -21.94 -1.65 -1.79
C HIS A 68 -21.20 -2.29 -2.98
N ALA A 69 -20.01 -1.79 -3.31
CA ALA A 69 -19.21 -2.27 -4.43
C ALA A 69 -18.22 -3.37 -3.97
N LEU A 70 -17.61 -3.19 -2.80
CA LEU A 70 -16.64 -4.13 -2.22
C LEU A 70 -17.30 -5.06 -1.19
N GLY A 71 -17.07 -6.37 -1.32
CA GLY A 71 -17.59 -7.40 -0.39
C GLY A 71 -19.06 -7.80 -0.61
N HIS A 72 -19.74 -7.20 -1.58
CA HIS A 72 -21.11 -7.57 -1.94
C HIS A 72 -21.13 -8.41 -3.22
N SER A 73 -22.14 -9.29 -3.36
CA SER A 73 -22.30 -10.10 -4.56
C SER A 73 -22.52 -9.20 -5.78
N THR A 74 -21.65 -9.33 -6.78
CA THR A 74 -21.80 -8.67 -8.07
C THR A 74 -23.16 -9.04 -8.67
N PRO A 75 -23.91 -8.08 -9.25
CA PRO A 75 -25.15 -8.39 -9.96
C PRO A 75 -24.85 -9.44 -11.05
N LYS A 76 -25.62 -10.53 -11.08
CA LYS A 76 -25.45 -11.57 -12.12
C LYS A 76 -25.74 -10.95 -13.48
N PRO A 77 -24.84 -11.07 -14.48
CA PRO A 77 -25.11 -10.54 -15.80
C PRO A 77 -26.27 -11.30 -16.46
N ILE A 78 -26.89 -10.67 -17.45
CA ILE A 78 -27.91 -11.30 -18.29
C ILE A 78 -27.17 -12.30 -19.20
N PRO A 79 -27.64 -13.56 -19.35
CA PRO A 79 -26.96 -14.57 -20.15
C PRO A 79 -26.70 -14.04 -21.57
N GLY A 80 -25.42 -13.99 -21.99
CA GLY A 80 -25.00 -13.47 -23.30
C GLY A 80 -24.39 -12.05 -23.31
N THR A 81 -24.41 -11.33 -22.18
CA THR A 81 -23.75 -10.00 -22.02
C THR A 81 -22.69 -9.97 -20.92
N GLU A 82 -22.22 -11.14 -20.46
CA GLU A 82 -21.22 -11.31 -19.40
C GLU A 82 -19.92 -10.50 -19.62
N LEU A 83 -19.53 -10.25 -20.88
CA LEU A 83 -18.33 -9.51 -21.25
C LEU A 83 -18.54 -7.98 -21.41
N THR A 84 -19.78 -7.52 -21.57
CA THR A 84 -20.12 -6.11 -21.90
C THR A 84 -20.99 -5.43 -20.86
N ALA A 85 -21.62 -6.17 -19.95
CA ALA A 85 -22.43 -5.63 -18.87
C ALA A 85 -21.53 -5.08 -17.76
N THR A 86 -21.10 -3.83 -17.91
CA THR A 86 -20.44 -3.08 -16.84
C THR A 86 -21.52 -2.53 -15.91
N SER A 87 -21.77 -3.20 -14.79
CA SER A 87 -22.59 -2.61 -13.73
C SER A 87 -21.83 -1.46 -13.06
N PRO A 88 -22.49 -0.36 -12.64
CA PRO A 88 -21.82 0.77 -12.00
C PRO A 88 -21.03 0.36 -10.75
N GLN A 89 -21.43 -0.71 -10.07
CA GLN A 89 -20.72 -1.30 -8.93
C GLN A 89 -19.39 -1.95 -9.33
N GLN A 90 -19.29 -2.55 -10.53
CA GLN A 90 -18.04 -3.13 -11.03
C GLN A 90 -17.00 -2.07 -11.41
N THR A 91 -17.45 -0.95 -11.98
CA THR A 91 -16.61 0.24 -12.27
C THR A 91 -15.98 0.77 -10.99
N VAL A 92 -16.79 1.00 -9.94
CA VAL A 92 -16.30 1.45 -8.63
C VAL A 92 -15.30 0.47 -8.03
N THR A 93 -15.58 -0.84 -8.08
CA THR A 93 -14.66 -1.87 -7.57
C THR A 93 -13.33 -1.88 -8.33
N ARG A 94 -13.35 -1.71 -9.66
CA ARG A 94 -12.12 -1.63 -10.47
C ARG A 94 -11.30 -0.38 -10.14
N LYS A 95 -11.94 0.79 -10.01
CA LYS A 95 -11.29 2.03 -9.54
C LYS A 95 -10.65 1.85 -8.18
N ALA A 96 -11.40 1.32 -7.22
CA ALA A 96 -10.93 1.12 -5.87
C ALA A 96 -9.76 0.14 -5.82
N TYR A 97 -9.81 -0.95 -6.58
CA TYR A 97 -8.71 -1.91 -6.69
C TYR A 97 -7.46 -1.28 -7.29
N MET A 98 -7.59 -0.53 -8.39
CA MET A 98 -6.46 0.16 -8.99
C MET A 98 -5.82 1.17 -8.02
N ALA A 99 -6.65 1.97 -7.35
CA ALA A 99 -6.17 2.90 -6.34
C ALA A 99 -5.45 2.19 -5.19
N MET A 100 -6.00 1.08 -4.68
CA MET A 100 -5.37 0.28 -3.62
C MET A 100 -4.02 -0.27 -4.05
N VAL A 101 -3.92 -0.90 -5.22
CA VAL A 101 -2.65 -1.49 -5.69
C VAL A 101 -1.57 -0.43 -5.89
N LEU A 102 -1.93 0.75 -6.40
CA LEU A 102 -0.99 1.86 -6.57
C LEU A 102 -0.49 2.40 -5.23
N LEU A 103 -1.42 2.64 -4.29
CA LEU A 103 -1.08 3.11 -2.94
C LEU A 103 -0.24 2.08 -2.18
N GLU A 104 -0.58 0.79 -2.29
CA GLU A 104 0.14 -0.32 -1.66
C GLU A 104 1.57 -0.43 -2.18
N THR A 105 1.73 -0.39 -3.51
CA THR A 105 3.06 -0.49 -4.15
C THR A 105 3.97 0.65 -3.69
N ALA A 106 3.44 1.87 -3.66
CA ALA A 106 4.18 3.04 -3.16
C ALA A 106 4.50 2.90 -1.66
N ALA A 107 3.53 2.51 -0.83
CA ALA A 107 3.72 2.34 0.61
C ALA A 107 4.80 1.29 0.91
N LEU A 108 4.76 0.13 0.24
CA LEU A 108 5.75 -0.94 0.40
C LEU A 108 7.16 -0.49 0.02
N ALA A 109 7.31 0.33 -1.02
CA ALA A 109 8.61 0.89 -1.40
C ALA A 109 9.17 1.78 -0.28
N PHE A 110 8.36 2.71 0.24
CA PHE A 110 8.78 3.60 1.34
C PHE A 110 9.12 2.83 2.63
N ILE A 111 8.32 1.82 2.99
CA ILE A 111 8.57 0.97 4.18
C ILE A 111 9.89 0.21 4.01
N LYS A 112 10.12 -0.44 2.86
CA LYS A 112 11.37 -1.16 2.58
C LYS A 112 12.59 -0.22 2.68
N LEU A 113 12.49 0.99 2.12
CA LEU A 113 13.55 1.99 2.21
C LEU A 113 13.80 2.44 3.65
N SER A 114 12.75 2.71 4.44
CA SER A 114 12.88 3.05 5.86
C SER A 114 13.62 1.95 6.64
N CYS A 115 13.27 0.68 6.41
CA CYS A 115 13.94 -0.46 7.04
C CYS A 115 15.43 -0.54 6.66
N ILE A 116 15.80 -0.36 5.39
CA ILE A 116 17.20 -0.42 4.97
C ILE A 116 18.00 0.77 5.52
N PHE A 117 17.46 1.98 5.54
CA PHE A 117 18.13 3.12 6.16
C PHE A 117 18.32 2.94 7.67
N PHE A 118 17.34 2.32 8.34
CA PHE A 118 17.47 1.92 9.73
C PHE A 118 18.63 0.92 9.92
N TYR A 119 18.69 -0.12 9.10
CA TYR A 119 19.78 -1.10 9.13
C TYR A 119 21.15 -0.47 8.83
N GLN A 120 21.23 0.42 7.83
CA GLN A 120 22.45 1.13 7.53
C GLN A 120 22.94 1.93 8.74
N ARG A 121 22.05 2.58 9.48
CA ARG A 121 22.40 3.37 10.65
C ARG A 121 22.89 2.50 11.81
N VAL A 122 22.19 1.40 12.10
CA VAL A 122 22.54 0.48 13.20
C VAL A 122 23.85 -0.24 12.91
N PHE A 123 24.01 -0.78 11.70
CA PHE A 123 25.19 -1.56 11.35
C PHE A 123 26.38 -0.71 10.92
N LYS A 124 26.22 0.55 10.45
CA LYS A 124 27.39 1.43 10.16
C LYS A 124 28.30 1.65 11.35
N ALA A 125 27.82 1.47 12.58
CA ALA A 125 28.60 1.67 13.80
C ALA A 125 29.82 0.72 13.91
N GLY A 126 29.93 -0.33 13.08
CA GLY A 126 31.09 -1.23 13.09
C GLY A 126 31.34 -2.03 11.82
N SER A 127 30.87 -1.58 10.65
CA SER A 127 30.77 -2.43 9.45
C SER A 127 31.81 -2.16 8.35
N ASN A 128 32.27 -3.25 7.73
CA ASN A 128 33.19 -3.28 6.59
C ASN A 128 32.60 -2.59 5.34
N ARG A 129 33.46 -1.98 4.52
CA ARG A 129 33.07 -1.27 3.27
C ARG A 129 32.17 -2.11 2.34
N VAL A 130 32.35 -3.44 2.32
CA VAL A 130 31.54 -4.39 1.53
C VAL A 130 30.07 -4.37 1.94
N VAL A 131 29.77 -4.35 3.23
CA VAL A 131 28.39 -4.34 3.73
C VAL A 131 27.71 -3.01 3.40
N GLY A 132 28.45 -1.90 3.48
CA GLY A 132 27.97 -0.59 3.03
C GLY A 132 27.56 -0.62 1.56
N MET A 133 28.41 -1.16 0.69
CA MET A 133 28.13 -1.29 -0.75
C MET A 133 26.89 -2.15 -1.02
N LEU A 134 26.79 -3.32 -0.35
CA LEU A 134 25.63 -4.21 -0.50
C LEU A 134 24.32 -3.53 -0.11
N MET A 135 24.32 -2.74 0.97
CA MET A 135 23.13 -2.01 1.39
C MET A 135 22.70 -0.95 0.37
N TYR A 136 23.63 -0.25 -0.28
CA TYR A 136 23.31 0.69 -1.36
C TYR A 136 22.75 -0.01 -2.61
N ILE A 137 23.25 -1.21 -2.94
CA ILE A 137 22.70 -2.03 -4.03
C ILE A 137 21.24 -2.40 -3.73
N ILE A 138 20.95 -2.84 -2.50
CA ILE A 138 19.59 -3.19 -2.08
C ILE A 138 18.65 -1.96 -2.15
N VAL A 139 19.12 -0.77 -1.75
CA VAL A 139 18.35 0.48 -1.91
C VAL A 139 18.02 0.71 -3.39
N GLY A 140 18.99 0.57 -4.30
CA GLY A 140 18.77 0.70 -5.73
C GLY A 140 17.73 -0.30 -6.26
N LEU A 141 17.82 -1.57 -5.85
CA LEU A 141 16.86 -2.60 -6.23
C LEU A 141 15.44 -2.29 -5.73
N ILE A 142 15.28 -1.77 -4.51
CA ILE A 142 13.98 -1.37 -3.96
C ILE A 142 13.38 -0.21 -4.78
N ILE A 143 14.19 0.77 -5.18
CA ILE A 143 13.73 1.90 -5.99
C ILE A 143 13.31 1.43 -7.38
N ILE A 144 14.13 0.60 -8.04
CA ILE A 144 13.81 0.03 -9.36
C ILE A 144 12.54 -0.80 -9.29
N TRP A 145 12.40 -1.64 -8.25
CA TRP A 145 11.19 -2.42 -8.01
C TRP A 145 9.97 -1.51 -7.79
N GLY A 146 10.07 -0.54 -6.89
CA GLY A 146 8.96 0.36 -6.54
C GLY A 146 8.49 1.17 -7.73
N LEU A 147 9.40 1.81 -8.47
CA LEU A 147 9.06 2.56 -9.68
C LEU A 147 8.55 1.65 -10.79
N GLY A 148 9.21 0.50 -11.01
CA GLY A 148 8.82 -0.45 -12.05
C GLY A 148 7.41 -0.97 -11.87
N TYR A 149 7.06 -1.44 -10.67
CA TYR A 149 5.70 -1.89 -10.37
C TYR A 149 4.69 -0.75 -10.36
N PHE A 150 5.05 0.42 -9.80
CA PHE A 150 4.16 1.57 -9.79
C PHE A 150 3.77 1.99 -11.21
N PHE A 151 4.73 2.12 -12.13
CA PHE A 151 4.44 2.46 -13.52
C PHE A 151 3.75 1.31 -14.27
N SER A 152 4.09 0.06 -13.97
CA SER A 152 3.43 -1.10 -14.57
C SER A 152 1.95 -1.16 -14.21
N PHE A 153 1.58 -0.88 -12.96
CA PHE A 153 0.18 -0.80 -12.55
C PHE A 153 -0.50 0.47 -13.06
N LEU A 154 0.20 1.61 -13.08
CA LEU A 154 -0.32 2.86 -13.62
C LEU A 154 -0.69 2.75 -15.10
N PHE A 155 0.12 2.02 -15.88
CA PHE A 155 -0.09 1.80 -17.32
C PHE A 155 -0.74 0.45 -17.66
N ALA A 156 -1.27 -0.28 -16.67
CA ALA A 156 -1.80 -1.63 -16.89
C ALA A 156 -2.98 -1.66 -17.89
N CYS A 157 -3.75 -0.57 -17.98
CA CYS A 157 -4.86 -0.40 -18.94
C CYS A 157 -4.55 0.64 -20.03
N GLN A 158 -3.27 0.89 -20.34
CA GLN A 158 -2.82 1.94 -21.26
C GLN A 158 -3.27 3.34 -20.80
N THR A 159 -3.24 4.35 -21.68
CA THR A 159 -3.64 5.74 -21.38
C THR A 159 -5.16 5.96 -21.34
N HIS A 160 -5.96 4.90 -21.34
CA HIS A 160 -7.41 5.01 -21.31
C HIS A 160 -7.94 4.95 -19.86
N PHE A 161 -7.91 6.11 -19.21
CA PHE A 161 -8.45 6.28 -17.86
C PHE A 161 -9.98 6.22 -17.80
N ASP A 162 -10.66 6.21 -18.96
CA ASP A 162 -12.12 6.27 -19.08
C ASP A 162 -12.81 4.91 -18.87
N TYR A 163 -12.09 3.78 -18.96
CA TYR A 163 -12.64 2.44 -18.74
C TYR A 163 -12.60 1.97 -17.28
N PHE A 164 -12.07 2.82 -16.40
CA PHE A 164 -12.13 2.58 -14.97
C PHE A 164 -13.51 2.88 -14.44
#